data_AF-A0A975ZM34-F1
#
_entry.id   AF-A0A975ZM34-F1
#
_cell.length_a   1.000
_cell.length_b   1.000
_cell.length_c   1.000
_cell.angle_alpha   90.00
_cell.angle_beta   90.00
_cell.angle_gamma   90.00
#
_symmetry.space_group_name_H-M   'P 1'
#
loop_
_entity.id
_entity.type
_entity.pdbx_description
1 polymer ?
#
loop_
_entity_poly.entity_id
_entity_poly.type
_entity_poly.pdbx_seq_one_letter_code
_entity_poly.pdbx_strand_id
1 'polypeptide(L)'
;MTDRLRDIDAILRDRLAATQAIAEANTEQMRLNQKASGMMVLEMKDARDGVTDSEHEAAMARNAAALDDNLHRITRLEQALSSLDEELAAAVRKDS
;
A
#
# COMPACT_ATOMS: atom_id res chain seq x y z
N MET A 1 16.05 10.13 26.79
CA MET A 1 15.66 11.49 26.36
C MET A 1 14.17 11.62 26.62
N THR A 2 13.77 12.65 27.34
CA THR A 2 12.43 12.86 27.89
C THR A 2 11.34 12.67 26.85
N ASP A 3 10.43 11.74 27.16
CA ASP A 3 9.17 11.41 26.48
C ASP A 3 8.23 12.62 26.54
N ARG A 4 8.56 13.64 25.75
CA ARG A 4 7.72 14.80 25.57
C ARG A 4 6.64 14.37 24.59
N LEU A 5 5.53 13.87 25.15
CA LEU A 5 4.30 13.59 24.42
C LEU A 5 4.09 14.67 23.36
N ARG A 6 3.98 14.20 22.11
CA ARG A 6 3.72 15.08 20.98
C ARG A 6 2.37 15.76 21.20
N ASP A 7 2.28 16.97 20.66
CA ASP A 7 1.02 17.71 20.62
C ASP A 7 -0.06 16.88 19.90
N ILE A 8 -1.26 16.84 20.46
CA ILE A 8 -2.40 16.08 19.91
C ILE A 8 -2.67 16.49 18.45
N ASP A 9 -2.57 17.80 18.15
CA ASP A 9 -2.74 18.31 16.79
C ASP A 9 -1.70 17.74 15.82
N ALA A 10 -0.47 17.51 16.28
CA ALA A 10 0.58 16.91 15.48
C ALA A 10 0.29 15.42 15.21
N ILE A 11 -0.19 14.69 16.22
CA ILE A 11 -0.58 13.27 16.06
C ILE A 11 -1.75 13.14 15.07
N LEU A 12 -2.75 14.02 15.17
CA LEU A 12 -3.91 14.03 14.27
C LEU A 12 -3.52 14.32 12.82
N ARG A 13 -2.59 15.24 12.58
CA ARG A 13 -2.06 15.53 11.23
C ARG A 13 -1.35 14.32 10.64
N ASP A 14 -0.53 13.64 11.43
CA ASP A 14 0.17 12.43 10.97
C ASP A 14 -0.81 11.28 10.67
N ARG A 15 -1.85 11.09 11.50
CA ARG A 15 -2.91 10.11 11.22
C ARG A 15 -3.63 10.38 9.91
N LEU A 16 -3.96 11.65 9.64
CA LEU A 16 -4.57 12.05 8.38
C LEU A 16 -3.65 11.74 7.19
N ALA A 17 -2.36 12.09 7.30
CA ALA A 17 -1.38 11.80 6.27
C ALA A 17 -1.22 10.29 6.02
N ALA A 18 -1.14 9.47 7.08
CA ALA A 18 -1.07 8.02 6.98
C ALA A 18 -2.32 7.44 6.29
N THR A 19 -3.51 7.95 6.63
CA THR A 19 -4.77 7.52 6.02
C THR A 19 -4.83 7.86 4.53
N GLN A 20 -4.38 9.06 4.15
CA GLN A 20 -4.28 9.47 2.74
C GLN A 20 -3.30 8.59 1.97
N ALA A 21 -2.13 8.31 2.55
CA ALA A 21 -1.13 7.43 1.96
C ALA A 21 -1.64 5.99 1.78
N ILE A 22 -2.46 5.48 2.71
CA ILE A 22 -3.14 4.17 2.57
C ILE A 22 -4.13 4.20 1.41
N ALA A 23 -4.93 5.26 1.30
CA ALA A 23 -5.90 5.39 0.20
C ALA A 23 -5.21 5.42 -1.18
N GLU A 24 -4.08 6.13 -1.29
CA GLU A 24 -3.25 6.14 -2.50
C GLU A 24 -2.70 4.76 -2.83
N ALA A 25 -2.12 4.08 -1.83
CA ALA A 25 -1.56 2.74 -2.00
C ALA A 25 -2.64 1.71 -2.38
N ASN A 26 -3.84 1.78 -1.80
CA ASN A 26 -4.97 0.92 -2.17
C ASN A 26 -5.43 1.16 -3.61
N THR A 27 -5.49 2.43 -4.03
CA THR A 27 -5.81 2.78 -5.42
C THR A 27 -4.78 2.20 -6.39
N GLU A 28 -3.49 2.29 -6.05
CA GLU A 28 -2.44 1.68 -6.84
C GLU A 28 -2.54 0.15 -6.86
N GLN A 29 -2.89 -0.48 -5.74
CA GLN A 29 -3.12 -1.92 -5.68
C GLN A 29 -4.24 -2.36 -6.62
N MET A 30 -5.34 -1.61 -6.66
CA MET A 30 -6.45 -1.86 -7.59
C MET A 30 -5.99 -1.72 -9.04
N ARG A 31 -5.22 -0.68 -9.37
CA ARG A 31 -4.68 -0.46 -10.72
C ARG A 31 -3.75 -1.60 -11.16
N LEU A 32 -2.88 -2.06 -10.28
CA LEU A 32 -1.96 -3.17 -10.54
C LEU A 32 -2.69 -4.51 -10.71
N ASN A 33 -3.75 -4.75 -9.93
CA ASN A 33 -4.62 -5.91 -10.09
C ASN A 33 -5.35 -5.89 -11.44
N GLN A 34 -5.89 -4.74 -11.85
CA GLN A 34 -6.51 -4.60 -13.18
C GLN A 34 -5.51 -4.88 -14.30
N LYS A 35 -4.27 -4.39 -14.16
CA LYS A 35 -3.19 -4.67 -15.11
C LYS A 35 -2.86 -6.17 -15.15
N ALA A 36 -2.79 -6.85 -14.00
CA ALA A 36 -2.58 -8.31 -13.92
C ALA A 36 -3.67 -9.06 -14.68
N SER A 37 -4.94 -8.75 -14.43
CA SER A 37 -6.07 -9.36 -15.14
C SER A 37 -6.01 -9.14 -16.65
N GLY A 38 -5.63 -7.93 -17.08
CA GLY A 38 -5.44 -7.63 -18.51
C GLY A 38 -4.32 -8.44 -19.15
N MET A 39 -3.19 -8.61 -18.46
CA MET A 39 -2.09 -9.43 -18.95
C MET A 39 -2.45 -10.92 -19.01
N MET A 40 -3.18 -11.47 -18.03
CA MET A 40 -3.67 -12.86 -18.10
C MET A 40 -4.54 -13.13 -19.35
N VAL A 41 -5.38 -12.18 -19.75
CA VAL A 41 -6.20 -12.32 -20.97
C VAL A 41 -5.33 -12.37 -22.22
N LEU A 42 -4.26 -11.58 -22.26
CA LEU A 42 -3.30 -11.59 -23.35
C LEU A 42 -2.50 -12.90 -23.38
N GLU A 43 -2.05 -13.38 -22.23
CA GLU A 43 -1.37 -14.68 -22.10
C GLU A 43 -2.24 -15.84 -22.63
N MET A 44 -3.53 -15.85 -22.28
CA MET A 44 -4.48 -16.84 -22.80
C MET A 44 -4.65 -16.77 -24.32
N LYS A 45 -4.60 -15.55 -24.89
CA LYS A 45 -4.63 -15.36 -26.34
C LYS A 45 -3.35 -15.88 -26.98
N ASP A 46 -2.19 -15.53 -26.44
CA ASP A 46 -0.90 -15.92 -27.00
C ASP A 46 -0.73 -17.45 -26.96
N ALA A 47 -1.15 -18.09 -25.86
CA ALA A 47 -1.18 -19.55 -25.74
C ALA A 47 -2.10 -20.20 -26.80
N ARG A 48 -3.26 -19.61 -27.09
CA ARG A 48 -4.16 -20.09 -28.15
C ARG A 48 -3.56 -19.90 -29.54
N ASP A 49 -2.89 -18.77 -29.76
CA ASP A 49 -2.33 -18.39 -31.05
C ASP A 49 -0.94 -19.01 -31.29
N GLY A 50 -0.38 -19.74 -30.30
CA GLY A 50 0.92 -20.42 -30.36
C GLY A 50 2.12 -19.46 -30.28
N VAL A 51 1.92 -18.25 -29.76
CA VAL A 51 2.93 -17.21 -29.64
C VAL A 51 3.61 -17.32 -28.27
N THR A 52 4.94 -17.27 -28.27
CA THR A 52 5.74 -17.11 -27.05
C THR A 52 6.44 -15.76 -27.13
N ASP A 53 6.12 -14.86 -26.19
CA ASP A 53 6.67 -13.50 -26.13
C ASP A 53 7.37 -13.27 -24.79
N SER A 54 8.71 -13.21 -24.81
CA SER A 54 9.54 -12.95 -23.63
C SER A 54 9.29 -11.57 -23.01
N GLU A 55 8.80 -10.59 -23.78
CA GLU A 55 8.44 -9.28 -23.24
C GLU A 55 7.21 -9.37 -22.33
N HIS A 56 6.30 -10.29 -22.64
CA HIS A 56 5.09 -10.55 -21.86
C HIS A 56 5.43 -11.13 -20.48
N GLU A 57 6.29 -12.15 -20.43
CA GLU A 57 6.77 -12.74 -19.18
C GLU A 57 7.48 -11.71 -18.30
N ALA A 58 8.34 -10.87 -18.89
CA ALA A 58 9.03 -9.80 -18.19
C ALA A 58 8.06 -8.70 -17.68
N ALA A 59 6.96 -8.43 -18.40
CA ALA A 59 5.92 -7.51 -17.95
C ALA A 59 5.13 -8.07 -16.76
N MET A 60 4.80 -9.37 -16.80
CA MET A 60 4.12 -10.09 -15.72
C MET A 60 4.97 -10.10 -14.44
N ALA A 61 6.25 -10.45 -14.55
CA ALA A 61 7.18 -10.45 -13.42
C ALA A 61 7.30 -9.06 -12.77
N ARG A 62 7.43 -8.00 -13.58
CA ARG A 62 7.47 -6.61 -13.07
C ARG A 62 6.19 -6.20 -12.37
N ASN A 63 5.02 -6.62 -12.87
CA ASN A 63 3.75 -6.30 -12.23
C ASN A 63 3.55 -7.07 -10.91
N ALA A 64 3.98 -8.33 -10.87
CA ALA A 64 3.96 -9.13 -9.65
C ALA A 64 4.85 -8.52 -8.56
N ALA A 65 6.07 -8.09 -8.92
CA ALA A 65 6.95 -7.38 -7.99
C ALA A 65 6.32 -6.08 -7.47
N ALA A 66 5.71 -5.28 -8.35
CA ALA A 66 5.02 -4.05 -7.95
C ALA A 66 3.82 -4.30 -7.02
N LEU A 67 3.07 -5.39 -7.23
CA LEU A 67 1.97 -5.79 -6.34
C LEU A 67 2.47 -6.14 -4.94
N ASP A 68 3.56 -6.88 -4.85
CA ASP A 68 4.19 -7.29 -3.59
C ASP A 68 4.78 -6.08 -2.84
N ASP A 69 5.52 -5.22 -3.54
CA ASP A 69 6.10 -4.00 -2.96
C ASP A 69 5.02 -3.06 -2.42
N ASN A 70 3.92 -2.91 -3.15
CA ASN A 70 2.82 -2.03 -2.75
C ASN A 70 2.01 -2.64 -1.59
N LEU A 71 1.87 -3.96 -1.52
CA LEU A 71 1.29 -4.64 -0.37
C LEU A 71 2.15 -4.43 0.89
N HIS A 72 3.47 -4.59 0.78
CA HIS A 72 4.41 -4.29 1.87
C HIS A 72 4.37 -2.82 2.30
N ARG A 73 4.11 -1.88 1.36
CA ARG A 73 3.88 -0.47 1.68
C ARG A 73 2.59 -0.29 2.48
N ILE A 74 1.48 -0.92 2.08
CA ILE A 74 0.20 -0.85 2.79
C ILE A 74 0.37 -1.36 4.23
N THR A 75 0.95 -2.55 4.42
CA THR A 75 1.15 -3.13 5.76
C THR A 75 1.97 -2.22 6.67
N ARG A 76 3.02 -1.58 6.16
CA ARG A 76 3.82 -0.62 6.93
C ARG A 76 3.02 0.62 7.32
N LEU A 77 2.19 1.14 6.42
CA LEU A 77 1.33 2.29 6.71
C LEU A 77 0.24 1.95 7.73
N GLU A 78 -0.34 0.76 7.66
CA GLU A 78 -1.32 0.29 8.65
C GLU A 78 -0.71 0.15 10.04
N GLN A 79 0.51 -0.39 10.13
CA GLN A 79 1.26 -0.44 11.40
C GLN A 79 1.56 0.95 11.95
N ALA A 80 1.96 1.88 11.07
CA ALA A 80 2.21 3.27 11.46
C ALA A 80 0.94 3.96 11.96
N LEU A 81 -0.20 3.75 11.27
CA LEU A 81 -1.49 4.26 11.70
C LEU A 81 -1.88 3.69 13.07
N SER A 82 -1.78 2.37 13.27
CA SER A 82 -2.04 1.74 14.57
C SER A 82 -1.18 2.33 15.70
N SER A 83 0.09 2.60 15.42
CA SER A 83 0.99 3.21 16.41
C SER A 83 0.56 4.63 16.78
N LEU A 84 0.11 5.42 15.79
CA LEU A 84 -0.42 6.76 16.02
C LEU A 84 -1.75 6.75 16.79
N ASP A 85 -2.57 5.71 16.62
CA ASP A 85 -3.81 5.51 17.37
C ASP A 85 -3.51 5.28 18.86
N GLU A 86 -2.51 4.44 19.15
CA GLU A 86 -2.03 4.19 20.51
C GLU A 86 -1.44 5.45 21.14
N GLU A 87 -0.63 6.20 20.39
CA GLU A 87 -0.04 7.47 20.83
C GLU A 87 -1.13 8.50 21.16
N LEU A 88 -2.13 8.65 20.28
CA LEU A 88 -3.26 9.56 20.49
C LEU A 88 -4.05 9.17 21.74
N ALA A 89 -4.36 7.89 21.91
CA ALA A 89 -5.08 7.40 23.07
C ALA A 89 -4.31 7.66 24.38
N ALA A 90 -2.98 7.56 24.36
CA ALA A 90 -2.14 7.89 25.50
C ALA A 90 -2.13 9.40 25.80
N ALA A 91 -2.06 10.24 24.78
CA ALA A 91 -2.12 11.70 24.94
C ALA A 91 -3.45 12.16 25.55
N VAL A 92 -4.58 11.68 25.01
CA VAL A 92 -5.93 12.03 25.50
C VAL A 92 -6.15 11.64 26.97
N ARG A 93 -5.67 10.45 27.39
CA ARG A 93 -5.80 10.00 28.79
C ARG A 93 -5.04 10.87 29.78
N LYS A 94 -4.01 11.60 29.34
CA LYS A 94 -3.19 12.45 30.21
C LYS A 94 -3.77 13.87 30.34
N ASP A 95 -4.51 14.32 29.34
CA ASP A 95 -5.19 15.62 29.34
C ASP A 95 -6.54 15.59 30.10
N SER A 96 -7.01 14.40 30.51
CA SER A 96 -8.23 14.19 31.33
C SER A 96 -7.90 14.10 32.82
#